data_AF-A0A8H5E804-F1
#
_entry.id   AF-A0A8H5E804-F1
#
_cell.length_a   1.000
_cell.length_b   1.000
_cell.length_c   1.000
_cell.angle_alpha   90.00
_cell.angle_beta   90.00
_cell.angle_gamma   90.00
#
_symmetry.space_group_name_H-M   'P 1'
#
loop_
_entity.id
_entity.type
_entity.pdbx_description
1 polymer ?
#
loop_
_entity_poly.entity_id
_entity_poly.type
_entity_poly.pdbx_seq_one_letter_code
_entity_poly.pdbx_strand_id
1 'polypeptide(L)'
;MGLLSLSYTRPNSSRSSIGIPDSLSFDRIIGGGTCPPMTLRDFMTYLVYVEHAAENLQFYLWFQDYEKRFNANPTTDVKLAPEWTRAMQDEAVIKIRKEQSDKMRKDPEAATIFKGSDFEKKSGSQDRNVSAVDPFATPPQSSKGDDSSIYTASFTMNSLNAMSHQSQASDAFNMVGAQQPFTIQPFREEINRVISTYIMEGAPRQLNLSSSEQKAVIVALSKTTHPSAFRSVFKTVDSSLRHQAHPNFVRWSICNGNPARVFFARSLGVGLIAAGIVAGLILTLSNAGRGYRALAAIGLVLGISTLVAAYKGMCVVLHGMHHRHVRPWELFVDSENIEDAQKQSFDSFGSKNSYEDEPWVVKYEKRNVVRKVFDREVWIQEPALRQIQDTIFVQAILASVLLGGIVTAIFVAVPGGHFF
;
A
#
# COMPACT_ATOMS: atom_id res chain seq x y z
N MET A 1 38.85 23.30 13.95
CA MET A 1 38.42 22.09 14.70
C MET A 1 37.08 21.66 14.14
N GLY A 2 37.05 20.47 13.54
CA GLY A 2 36.10 20.08 12.50
C GLY A 2 34.64 19.93 12.94
N LEU A 3 33.75 20.55 12.17
CA LEU A 3 32.32 20.28 12.15
C LEU A 3 32.09 18.92 11.48
N LEU A 4 31.78 17.89 12.27
CA LEU A 4 31.23 16.65 11.75
C LEU A 4 29.79 16.90 11.33
N SER A 5 29.61 17.27 10.06
CA SER A 5 28.34 17.15 9.35
C SER A 5 27.92 15.68 9.42
N LEU A 6 26.96 15.34 10.28
CA LEU A 6 26.21 14.09 10.19
C LEU A 6 25.27 14.19 8.98
N SER A 7 25.88 14.21 7.80
CA SER A 7 25.23 13.80 6.57
C SER A 7 24.82 12.36 6.84
N TYR A 8 23.53 12.11 7.08
CA TYR A 8 22.99 10.76 6.93
C TYR A 8 23.26 10.41 5.47
N THR A 9 24.36 9.70 5.24
CA THR A 9 24.67 9.11 3.96
C THR A 9 23.45 8.28 3.63
N ARG A 10 22.68 8.73 2.63
CA ARG A 10 21.66 7.90 2.00
C ARG A 10 22.32 6.55 1.81
N PRO A 11 21.79 5.45 2.37
CA PRO A 11 22.31 4.15 2.04
C PRO A 11 22.16 4.03 0.52
N ASN A 12 23.29 4.13 -0.17
CA ASN A 12 23.43 3.89 -1.59
C ASN A 12 23.26 2.38 -1.77
N SER A 13 22.02 1.94 -1.65
CA SER A 13 21.59 0.60 -2.02
C SER A 13 20.23 0.74 -2.68
N SER A 14 20.24 1.36 -3.86
CA SER A 14 19.37 0.96 -4.97
C SER A 14 19.72 -0.49 -5.34
N ARG A 15 19.49 -1.43 -4.42
CA ARG A 15 19.22 -2.79 -4.86
C ARG A 15 17.84 -2.68 -5.47
N SER A 16 17.81 -2.54 -6.79
CA SER A 16 16.61 -2.86 -7.56
C SER A 16 16.03 -4.12 -6.93
N SER A 17 14.79 -4.02 -6.45
CA SER A 17 14.01 -5.19 -6.12
C SER A 17 14.14 -6.14 -7.31
N ILE A 18 14.60 -7.37 -7.05
CA ILE A 18 15.04 -8.31 -8.08
C ILE A 18 14.02 -8.33 -9.23
N GLY A 19 14.43 -7.84 -10.41
CA GLY A 19 13.61 -7.82 -11.62
C GLY A 19 12.91 -6.49 -11.98
N ILE A 20 13.07 -5.41 -11.20
CA ILE A 20 12.57 -4.07 -11.58
C ILE A 20 13.69 -3.24 -12.21
N PRO A 21 13.50 -2.67 -13.41
CA PRO A 21 14.53 -1.84 -14.05
C PRO A 21 14.75 -0.52 -13.29
N ASP A 22 15.98 0.00 -13.31
CA ASP A 22 16.35 1.23 -12.60
C ASP A 22 15.51 2.47 -13.03
N SER A 23 15.02 2.47 -14.27
CA SER A 23 14.10 3.49 -14.80
C SER A 23 12.78 3.56 -14.03
N LEU A 24 12.32 2.44 -13.45
CA LEU A 24 11.14 2.34 -12.60
C LEU A 24 11.51 2.20 -11.11
N SER A 25 12.71 2.59 -10.71
CA SER A 25 13.12 2.58 -9.30
C SER A 25 12.21 3.49 -8.46
N PHE A 26 12.08 3.14 -7.17
CA PHE A 26 11.30 3.94 -6.22
C PHE A 26 11.72 5.42 -6.23
N ASP A 27 13.03 5.70 -6.20
CA ASP A 27 13.55 7.07 -6.18
C ASP A 27 13.23 7.85 -7.46
N ARG A 28 13.15 7.17 -8.63
CA ARG A 28 12.71 7.78 -9.90
C ARG A 28 11.24 8.16 -9.86
N ILE A 29 10.39 7.31 -9.28
CA ILE A 29 8.95 7.58 -9.13
C ILE A 29 8.71 8.74 -8.16
N ILE A 30 9.31 8.67 -6.97
CA ILE A 30 9.20 9.73 -5.95
C ILE A 30 9.77 11.07 -6.47
N GLY A 31 10.87 11.02 -7.22
CA GLY A 31 11.50 12.20 -7.82
C GLY A 31 10.78 12.76 -9.04
N GLY A 32 9.66 12.19 -9.48
CA GLY A 32 8.90 12.67 -10.65
C GLY A 32 9.60 12.41 -12.00
N GLY A 33 10.55 11.48 -12.05
CA GLY A 33 11.33 11.14 -13.25
C GLY A 33 10.70 10.06 -14.14
N THR A 34 9.40 9.80 -13.99
CA THR A 34 8.63 8.75 -14.70
C THR A 34 7.37 9.34 -15.30
N CYS A 35 6.83 8.68 -16.33
CA CYS A 35 5.62 9.11 -17.03
C CYS A 35 4.40 8.26 -16.61
N PRO A 36 3.16 8.71 -16.86
CA PRO A 36 1.97 7.90 -16.62
C PRO A 36 2.02 6.53 -17.32
N PRO A 37 1.56 5.45 -16.66
CA PRO A 37 0.91 5.38 -15.36
C PRO A 37 1.87 5.07 -14.18
N MET A 38 3.11 5.55 -14.24
CA MET A 38 4.15 5.25 -13.25
C MET A 38 4.56 6.46 -12.41
N THR A 39 3.80 7.55 -12.44
CA THR A 39 4.14 8.78 -11.70
C THR A 39 3.95 8.64 -10.18
N LEU A 40 4.50 9.58 -9.39
CA LEU A 40 4.22 9.67 -7.95
C LEU A 40 2.71 9.72 -7.65
N ARG A 41 1.95 10.43 -8.49
CA ARG A 41 0.49 10.51 -8.39
C ARG A 41 -0.18 9.16 -8.64
N ASP A 42 0.27 8.42 -9.65
CA ASP A 42 -0.24 7.08 -9.93
C ASP A 42 0.07 6.13 -8.77
N PHE A 43 1.25 6.26 -8.16
CA PHE A 43 1.62 5.47 -6.99
C PHE A 43 0.76 5.81 -5.76
N MET A 44 0.54 7.09 -5.47
CA MET A 44 -0.38 7.51 -4.40
C MET A 44 -1.80 6.99 -4.63
N THR A 45 -2.30 7.12 -5.86
CA THR A 45 -3.61 6.65 -6.28
C THR A 45 -3.74 5.13 -6.08
N TYR A 46 -2.71 4.37 -6.45
CA TYR A 46 -2.64 2.93 -6.20
C TYR A 46 -2.67 2.62 -4.69
N LEU A 47 -1.93 3.36 -3.87
CA LEU A 47 -1.93 3.17 -2.42
C LEU A 47 -3.28 3.50 -1.77
N VAL A 48 -4.05 4.45 -2.33
CA VAL A 48 -5.40 4.78 -1.83
C VAL A 48 -6.41 3.70 -2.24
N TYR A 49 -6.49 3.39 -3.53
CA TYR A 49 -7.60 2.61 -4.09
C TYR A 49 -7.34 1.10 -4.22
N VAL A 50 -6.09 0.66 -4.09
CA VAL A 50 -5.71 -0.76 -4.31
C VAL A 50 -5.03 -1.37 -3.09
N GLU A 51 -3.97 -0.74 -2.57
CA GLU A 51 -3.20 -1.30 -1.44
C GLU A 51 -3.71 -0.83 -0.06
N HIS A 52 -4.50 0.24 -0.02
CA HIS A 52 -5.05 0.85 1.19
C HIS A 52 -3.98 1.18 2.25
N ALA A 53 -2.87 1.75 1.79
CA ALA A 53 -1.68 2.02 2.61
C ALA A 53 -1.05 3.41 2.31
N ALA A 54 -1.89 4.37 1.90
CA ALA A 54 -1.47 5.70 1.48
C ALA A 54 -0.81 6.52 2.60
N GLU A 55 -1.15 6.25 3.85
CA GLU A 55 -0.58 6.89 5.04
C GLU A 55 0.94 6.74 5.12
N ASN A 56 1.48 5.62 4.61
CA ASN A 56 2.93 5.40 4.55
C ASN A 56 3.62 6.41 3.64
N LEU A 57 3.07 6.65 2.44
CA LEU A 57 3.65 7.60 1.50
C LEU A 57 3.45 9.05 1.95
N GLN A 58 2.29 9.37 2.52
CA GLN A 58 2.01 10.69 3.09
C GLN A 58 2.97 11.01 4.24
N PHE A 59 3.15 10.08 5.19
CA PHE A 59 4.13 10.21 6.27
C PHE A 59 5.56 10.33 5.73
N TYR A 60 5.93 9.52 4.73
CA TYR A 60 7.26 9.57 4.12
C TYR A 60 7.58 10.94 3.51
N LEU A 61 6.66 11.47 2.70
CA LEU A 61 6.81 12.78 2.06
C LEU A 61 6.84 13.90 3.10
N TRP A 62 5.94 13.84 4.09
CA TRP A 62 5.94 14.75 5.23
C TRP A 62 7.27 14.74 5.97
N PHE A 63 7.79 13.56 6.32
CA PHE A 63 9.04 13.44 7.09
C PHE A 63 10.24 14.00 6.31
N GLN A 64 10.32 13.74 5.00
CA GLN A 64 11.37 14.32 4.16
C GLN A 64 11.33 15.84 4.12
N ASP A 65 10.13 16.43 4.03
CA ASP A 65 9.95 17.87 4.08
C ASP A 65 10.26 18.43 5.48
N TYR A 66 9.79 17.75 6.53
CA TYR A 66 10.06 18.08 7.93
C TYR A 66 11.55 18.12 8.24
N GLU A 67 12.30 17.09 7.85
CA GLU A 67 13.76 17.02 8.05
C GLU A 67 14.48 18.15 7.32
N LYS A 68 14.09 18.46 6.08
CA LYS A 68 14.65 19.60 5.33
C LYS A 68 14.37 20.93 6.03
N ARG A 69 13.13 21.18 6.45
CA ARG A 69 12.74 22.42 7.15
C ARG A 69 13.43 22.56 8.51
N PHE A 70 13.57 21.47 9.25
CA PHE A 70 14.27 21.45 10.53
C PHE A 70 15.74 21.80 10.35
N ASN A 71 16.43 21.18 9.38
CA ASN A 71 17.85 21.43 9.12
C ASN A 71 18.13 22.80 8.49
N ALA A 72 17.18 23.34 7.71
CA ALA A 72 17.31 24.66 7.08
C ALA A 72 17.13 25.83 8.07
N ASN A 73 16.67 25.58 9.29
CA ASN A 73 16.36 26.62 10.27
C ASN A 73 17.36 26.62 11.45
N PRO A 74 18.56 27.22 11.32
CA PRO A 74 19.55 27.29 12.39
C PRO A 74 19.21 28.37 13.44
N THR A 75 17.96 28.44 13.91
CA THR A 75 17.60 29.32 15.03
C THR A 75 18.15 28.76 16.35
N THR A 76 18.34 29.65 17.33
CA THR A 76 18.71 29.28 18.71
C THR A 76 17.76 28.21 19.29
N ASP A 77 16.51 28.21 18.85
CA ASP A 77 15.45 27.30 19.31
C ASP A 77 15.69 25.85 18.90
N VAL A 78 16.45 25.57 17.83
CA VAL A 78 16.81 24.19 17.46
C VAL A 78 17.67 23.52 18.53
N LYS A 79 18.45 24.30 19.30
CA LYS A 79 19.20 23.76 20.45
C LYS A 79 18.28 23.21 21.55
N LEU A 80 17.02 23.64 21.59
CA LEU A 80 16.02 23.15 22.54
C LEU A 80 15.46 21.77 22.16
N ALA A 81 15.66 21.34 20.91
CA ALA A 81 15.28 20.04 20.38
C ALA A 81 16.55 19.18 20.15
N PRO A 82 17.15 18.61 21.21
CA PRO A 82 18.38 17.83 21.09
C PRO A 82 18.15 16.55 20.27
N GLU A 83 19.21 16.04 19.67
CA GLU A 83 19.16 14.79 18.91
C GLU A 83 18.73 13.61 19.81
N TRP A 84 17.73 12.84 19.34
CA TRP A 84 17.45 11.51 19.87
C TRP A 84 18.53 10.51 19.45
N THR A 85 19.49 10.27 20.35
CA THR A 85 20.63 9.38 20.08
C THR A 85 20.21 7.90 20.04
N ARG A 86 21.03 7.05 19.40
CA ARG A 86 20.79 5.60 19.35
C ARG A 86 20.77 4.96 20.75
N ALA A 87 21.66 5.40 21.65
CA ALA A 87 21.69 4.90 23.02
C ALA A 87 20.38 5.19 23.76
N MET A 88 19.83 6.40 23.62
CA MET A 88 18.53 6.75 24.22
C MET A 88 17.38 5.93 23.62
N GLN A 89 17.43 5.69 22.31
CA GLN A 89 16.46 4.84 21.63
C GLN A 89 16.50 3.39 22.15
N ASP A 90 17.70 2.81 22.24
CA ASP A 90 17.89 1.44 22.72
C ASP A 90 17.47 1.30 24.18
N GLU A 91 17.82 2.27 25.03
CA GLU A 91 17.38 2.30 26.44
C GLU A 91 15.85 2.36 26.56
N ALA A 92 15.18 3.21 25.76
CA ALA A 92 13.73 3.30 25.75
C ALA A 92 13.08 1.98 25.30
N VAL A 93 13.59 1.35 24.25
CA VAL A 93 13.09 0.05 23.76
C VAL A 93 13.30 -1.05 24.79
N ILE A 94 14.46 -1.08 25.48
CA ILE A 94 14.74 -2.05 26.55
C ILE A 94 13.73 -1.87 27.70
N LYS A 95 13.47 -0.63 28.13
CA LYS A 95 12.48 -0.34 29.17
C LYS A 95 11.08 -0.81 28.77
N ILE A 96 10.63 -0.46 27.55
CA ILE A 96 9.32 -0.87 27.02
C ILE A 96 9.20 -2.40 26.97
N ARG A 97 10.22 -3.11 26.47
CA ARG A 97 10.22 -4.57 26.41
C ARG A 97 10.19 -5.20 27.80
N LYS A 98 10.97 -4.67 28.75
CA LYS A 98 10.97 -5.13 30.14
C LYS A 98 9.59 -4.96 30.76
N GLU A 99 8.98 -3.79 30.64
CA GLU A 99 7.62 -3.53 31.11
C GLU A 99 6.57 -4.46 30.48
N GLN A 100 6.67 -4.71 29.17
CA GLN A 100 5.80 -5.66 28.48
C GLN A 100 5.95 -7.08 29.05
N SER A 101 7.19 -7.55 29.25
CA SER A 101 7.46 -8.86 29.85
C SER A 101 6.99 -8.97 31.31
N ASP A 102 7.14 -7.89 32.09
CA ASP A 102 6.71 -7.86 33.49
C ASP A 102 5.18 -7.86 33.59
N LYS A 103 4.48 -7.19 32.65
CA LYS A 103 3.01 -7.26 32.54
C LYS A 103 2.55 -8.67 32.17
N MET A 104 3.19 -9.33 31.20
CA MET A 104 2.87 -10.72 30.84
C MET A 104 3.11 -11.70 31.99
N ARG A 105 4.11 -11.46 32.83
CA ARG A 105 4.39 -12.27 34.03
C ARG A 105 3.40 -12.06 35.17
N LYS A 106 2.76 -10.89 35.22
CA LYS A 106 1.87 -10.48 36.31
C LYS A 106 0.42 -10.84 36.08
N ASP A 107 0.06 -11.44 34.96
CA ASP A 107 -1.32 -11.84 34.67
C ASP A 107 -1.81 -12.88 35.71
N PRO A 108 -2.58 -12.46 36.72
CA PRO A 108 -2.95 -13.31 37.85
C PRO A 108 -4.03 -14.32 37.45
N GLU A 109 -4.71 -14.11 36.33
CA GLU A 109 -5.77 -14.98 35.83
C GLU A 109 -5.19 -16.32 35.34
N ALA A 110 -4.06 -16.29 34.62
CA ALA A 110 -3.32 -17.50 34.28
C ALA A 110 -2.84 -18.27 35.52
N ALA A 111 -2.39 -17.56 36.56
CA ALA A 111 -1.99 -18.19 37.82
C ALA A 111 -3.18 -18.80 38.58
N THR A 112 -4.40 -18.27 38.43
CA THR A 112 -5.61 -18.88 39.01
C THR A 112 -6.05 -20.16 38.30
N ILE A 113 -5.75 -20.32 37.00
CA ILE A 113 -6.04 -21.55 36.24
C ILE A 113 -5.18 -22.72 36.72
N PHE A 114 -3.97 -22.45 37.24
CA PHE A 114 -3.07 -23.46 37.81
C PHE A 114 -3.25 -23.71 39.31
N LYS A 115 -4.18 -23.02 39.99
CA LYS A 115 -4.51 -23.29 41.39
C LYS A 115 -5.08 -24.71 41.52
N GLY A 116 -4.51 -25.53 42.40
CA GLY A 116 -4.90 -26.94 42.57
C GLY A 116 -4.25 -27.92 41.58
N SER A 117 -3.36 -27.45 40.70
CA SER A 117 -2.48 -28.33 39.91
C SER A 117 -1.12 -28.49 40.59
N ASP A 118 -0.38 -29.56 40.25
CA ASP A 118 1.00 -29.79 40.74
C ASP A 118 2.00 -28.67 40.38
N PHE A 119 1.60 -27.68 39.57
CA PHE A 119 2.42 -26.53 39.16
C PHE A 119 2.21 -25.27 40.02
N GLU A 120 1.44 -25.35 41.12
CA GLU A 120 1.15 -24.21 42.00
C GLU A 120 2.39 -23.73 42.78
N LYS A 121 2.91 -22.54 42.46
CA LYS A 121 4.07 -21.94 43.15
C LYS A 121 3.62 -21.05 44.32
N LYS A 122 3.72 -21.58 45.55
CA LYS A 122 3.37 -20.89 46.80
C LYS A 122 4.23 -19.64 47.04
N SER A 123 3.64 -18.46 46.89
CA SER A 123 4.24 -17.19 47.27
C SER A 123 3.29 -16.48 48.23
N GLY A 124 3.75 -16.22 49.46
CA GLY A 124 2.94 -15.81 50.61
C GLY A 124 2.16 -14.51 50.39
N SER A 125 0.90 -14.55 50.80
CA SER A 125 -0.08 -13.47 50.80
C SER A 125 0.02 -12.61 52.06
N GLN A 126 -0.05 -11.29 51.89
CA GLN A 126 -0.61 -10.39 52.90
C GLN A 126 -1.68 -9.53 52.22
N ASP A 127 -2.89 -9.59 52.77
CA ASP A 127 -4.17 -9.17 52.20
C ASP A 127 -4.37 -7.66 52.11
N ARG A 128 -5.09 -7.22 51.06
CA ARG A 128 -6.04 -6.09 51.15
C ARG A 128 -7.28 -6.35 50.28
N ASN A 129 -8.43 -6.31 50.95
CA ASN A 129 -9.79 -6.47 50.43
C ASN A 129 -10.18 -5.42 49.38
N VAL A 130 -10.86 -5.87 48.32
CA VAL A 130 -11.59 -5.02 47.36
C VAL A 130 -13.05 -5.46 47.37
N SER A 131 -13.95 -4.53 47.68
CA SER A 131 -15.40 -4.68 47.51
C SER A 131 -15.78 -4.57 46.04
N ALA A 132 -16.68 -5.44 45.60
CA ALA A 132 -17.18 -5.59 44.25
C ALA A 132 -17.98 -4.36 43.76
N VAL A 133 -17.79 -3.99 42.49
CA VAL A 133 -18.63 -3.05 41.74
C VAL A 133 -19.11 -3.76 40.46
N ASP A 134 -20.41 -3.59 40.21
CA ASP A 134 -21.29 -4.20 39.20
C ASP A 134 -20.88 -3.88 37.73
N PRO A 135 -20.88 -4.85 36.78
CA PRO A 135 -20.42 -4.64 35.40
C PRO A 135 -21.48 -4.14 34.40
N PHE A 136 -22.71 -3.80 34.81
CA PHE A 136 -23.80 -3.45 33.87
C PHE A 136 -24.36 -2.02 33.99
N ALA A 137 -23.52 -1.01 34.24
CA ALA A 137 -23.93 0.39 34.15
C ALA A 137 -23.62 0.99 32.77
N THR A 138 -24.66 1.14 31.93
CA THR A 138 -24.62 1.90 30.66
C THR A 138 -24.71 3.41 30.92
N PRO A 139 -23.86 4.28 30.32
CA PRO A 139 -24.05 5.73 30.40
C PRO A 139 -25.12 6.24 29.42
N PRO A 140 -25.88 7.31 29.74
CA PRO A 140 -26.94 7.81 28.89
C PRO A 140 -26.41 8.66 27.71
N GLN A 141 -27.15 8.61 26.61
CA GLN A 141 -27.06 9.51 25.46
C GLN A 141 -27.32 10.96 25.86
N SER A 142 -26.59 11.91 25.26
CA SER A 142 -26.98 13.32 25.20
C SER A 142 -27.21 13.80 23.77
N SER A 143 -28.44 14.29 23.58
CA SER A 143 -28.95 15.40 22.77
C SER A 143 -28.25 15.87 21.49
N LYS A 144 -29.04 15.78 20.41
CA LYS A 144 -29.05 16.68 19.23
C LYS A 144 -28.92 18.16 19.62
N GLY A 145 -28.15 18.90 18.84
CA GLY A 145 -28.12 20.36 18.77
C GLY A 145 -27.87 20.80 17.33
N ASP A 146 -28.59 21.83 16.92
CA ASP A 146 -28.95 22.21 15.54
C ASP A 146 -27.84 22.70 14.61
N ASP A 147 -28.12 22.55 13.32
CA ASP A 147 -27.52 23.28 12.21
C ASP A 147 -27.79 24.79 12.31
N SER A 148 -26.72 25.60 12.26
CA SER A 148 -26.53 26.70 11.29
C SER A 148 -25.53 27.75 11.79
N SER A 149 -24.47 27.98 11.03
CA SER A 149 -24.16 29.29 10.43
C SER A 149 -22.75 29.26 9.82
N ILE A 150 -22.68 29.54 8.52
CA ILE A 150 -21.45 29.77 7.77
C ILE A 150 -21.11 31.26 7.87
N TYR A 151 -19.80 31.53 7.84
CA TYR A 151 -19.13 32.82 7.68
C TYR A 151 -18.82 33.55 8.99
N THR A 152 -17.72 33.15 9.65
CA THR A 152 -16.57 33.99 10.08
C THR A 152 -15.60 33.11 10.89
N ALA A 153 -14.68 32.35 10.27
CA ALA A 153 -13.94 31.33 11.06
C ALA A 153 -12.53 30.93 10.62
N SER A 154 -11.81 31.67 9.76
CA SER A 154 -10.48 31.18 9.32
C SER A 154 -9.41 31.20 10.43
N PHE A 155 -9.49 32.14 11.38
CA PHE A 155 -8.53 32.23 12.49
C PHE A 155 -8.94 31.39 13.72
N THR A 156 -10.24 31.24 13.98
CA THR A 156 -10.76 30.49 15.15
C THR A 156 -10.69 28.97 14.94
N MET A 157 -10.95 28.46 13.73
CA MET A 157 -10.87 27.01 13.44
C MET A 157 -9.45 26.46 13.60
N ASN A 158 -8.44 27.22 13.18
CA ASN A 158 -7.06 26.75 13.23
C ASN A 158 -6.56 26.62 14.69
N SER A 159 -7.04 27.51 15.58
CA SER A 159 -6.78 27.45 17.02
C SER A 159 -7.52 26.28 17.69
N LEU A 160 -8.80 26.05 17.33
CA LEU A 160 -9.59 24.94 17.88
C LEU A 160 -9.02 23.58 17.47
N ASN A 161 -8.62 23.43 16.20
CA ASN A 161 -7.97 22.21 15.72
C ASN A 161 -6.58 22.00 16.35
N ALA A 162 -5.80 23.07 16.54
CA ALA A 162 -4.53 22.97 17.26
C ALA A 162 -4.74 22.48 18.70
N MET A 163 -5.73 23.02 19.41
CA MET A 163 -6.08 22.58 20.77
C MET A 163 -6.55 21.11 20.81
N SER A 164 -7.31 20.64 19.81
CA SER A 164 -7.74 19.23 19.75
C SER A 164 -6.58 18.28 19.49
N HIS A 165 -5.65 18.64 18.59
CA HIS A 165 -4.46 17.81 18.34
C HIS A 165 -3.51 17.80 19.53
N GLN A 166 -3.41 18.92 20.26
CA GLN A 166 -2.65 18.98 21.50
C GLN A 166 -3.24 18.07 22.58
N SER A 167 -4.56 18.11 22.81
CA SER A 167 -5.20 17.24 23.81
C SER A 167 -5.03 15.76 23.46
N GLN A 168 -5.23 15.40 22.19
CA GLN A 168 -4.98 14.06 21.67
C GLN A 168 -3.53 13.63 21.90
N ALA A 169 -2.54 14.44 21.49
CA ALA A 169 -1.13 14.11 21.74
C ALA A 169 -0.84 13.94 23.24
N SER A 170 -1.48 14.74 24.09
CA SER A 170 -1.41 14.66 25.55
C SER A 170 -1.92 13.30 26.08
N ASP A 171 -3.02 12.80 25.52
CA ASP A 171 -3.58 11.49 25.84
C ASP A 171 -2.64 10.36 25.40
N ALA A 172 -2.05 10.48 24.20
CA ALA A 172 -1.05 9.52 23.71
C ALA A 172 0.18 9.44 24.64
N PHE A 173 0.67 10.56 25.16
CA PHE A 173 1.76 10.56 26.15
C PHE A 173 1.34 9.87 27.45
N ASN A 174 0.14 10.19 27.95
CA ASN A 174 -0.39 9.60 29.18
C ASN A 174 -0.56 8.08 29.06
N MET A 175 -1.03 7.57 27.90
CA MET A 175 -1.20 6.13 27.64
C MET A 175 0.12 5.35 27.70
N VAL A 176 1.25 5.99 27.34
CA VAL A 176 2.58 5.37 27.40
C VAL A 176 3.29 5.65 28.74
N GLY A 177 2.67 6.43 29.64
CA GLY A 177 3.30 6.88 30.88
C GLY A 177 4.45 7.86 30.66
N ALA A 178 4.49 8.51 29.50
CA ALA A 178 5.46 9.54 29.18
C ALA A 178 5.03 10.88 29.80
N GLN A 179 5.99 11.64 30.32
CA GLN A 179 5.72 12.98 30.85
C GLN A 179 5.30 13.90 29.70
N GLN A 180 4.27 14.72 29.93
CA GLN A 180 3.83 15.68 28.93
C GLN A 180 4.93 16.74 28.69
N PRO A 181 5.33 16.97 27.44
CA PRO A 181 6.33 17.98 27.14
C PRO A 181 5.74 19.38 27.31
N PHE A 182 6.08 20.07 28.39
CA PHE A 182 5.91 21.53 28.47
C PHE A 182 7.13 22.18 27.81
N THR A 183 7.04 22.44 26.50
CA THR A 183 8.23 22.82 25.73
C THR A 183 7.94 23.87 24.66
N ILE A 184 8.90 24.79 24.51
CA ILE A 184 8.97 25.80 23.44
C ILE A 184 9.79 25.29 22.23
N GLN A 185 9.99 23.98 22.13
CA GLN A 185 10.71 23.36 21.01
C GLN A 185 10.08 23.71 19.65
N PRO A 186 10.89 23.90 18.61
CA PRO A 186 10.39 24.21 17.27
C PRO A 186 9.53 23.06 16.74
N PHE A 187 8.53 23.42 15.92
CA PHE A 187 7.59 22.49 15.28
C PHE A 187 6.74 21.62 16.23
N ARG A 188 6.64 21.97 17.52
CA ARG A 188 5.87 21.18 18.50
C ARG A 188 4.42 20.95 18.08
N GLU A 189 3.73 21.98 17.58
CA GLU A 189 2.35 21.85 17.10
C GLU A 189 2.23 20.88 15.92
N GLU A 190 3.20 20.90 15.00
CA GLU A 190 3.24 19.96 13.89
C GLU A 190 3.47 18.53 14.38
N ILE A 191 4.35 18.32 15.36
CA ILE A 191 4.56 17.02 15.99
C ILE A 191 3.29 16.52 16.69
N ASN A 192 2.53 17.38 17.37
CA ASN A 192 1.26 17.00 17.99
C ASN A 192 0.26 16.51 16.94
N ARG A 193 0.19 17.20 15.78
CA ARG A 193 -0.63 16.77 14.63
C ARG A 193 -0.18 15.40 14.14
N VAL A 194 1.12 15.19 13.91
CA VAL A 194 1.66 13.89 13.46
C VAL A 194 1.32 12.77 14.43
N ILE A 195 1.43 13.02 15.75
CA ILE A 195 1.04 12.04 16.76
C ILE A 195 -0.42 11.66 16.58
N SER A 196 -1.33 12.64 16.53
CA SER A 196 -2.77 12.39 16.38
C SER A 196 -3.19 11.81 15.03
N THR A 197 -2.41 12.02 13.96
CA THR A 197 -2.77 11.59 12.60
C THR A 197 -2.18 10.22 12.24
N TYR A 198 -0.92 9.95 12.64
CA TYR A 198 -0.16 8.79 12.17
C TYR A 198 0.28 7.82 13.27
N ILE A 199 0.46 8.28 14.52
CA ILE A 199 1.13 7.48 15.55
C ILE A 199 0.15 6.93 16.56
N MET A 200 -0.79 7.75 17.04
CA MET A 200 -1.73 7.37 18.09
C MET A 200 -2.56 6.14 17.68
N GLU A 201 -2.91 5.32 18.66
CA GLU A 201 -3.86 4.22 18.46
C GLU A 201 -5.25 4.74 18.06
N GLY A 202 -5.80 4.21 16.97
CA GLY A 202 -7.07 4.70 16.41
C GLY A 202 -6.94 5.99 15.60
N ALA A 203 -5.73 6.46 15.32
CA ALA A 203 -5.50 7.63 14.49
C ALA A 203 -6.09 7.43 13.06
N PRO A 204 -6.61 8.49 12.42
CA PRO A 204 -7.29 8.37 11.12
C PRO A 204 -6.39 7.83 10.00
N ARG A 205 -5.06 7.99 10.12
CA ARG A 205 -4.04 7.49 9.19
C ARG A 205 -2.95 6.75 9.96
N GLN A 206 -3.35 5.97 10.97
CA GLN A 206 -2.43 5.23 11.83
C GLN A 206 -1.48 4.35 11.00
N LEU A 207 -0.18 4.53 11.20
CA LEU A 207 0.85 3.71 10.59
C LEU A 207 0.84 2.30 11.17
N ASN A 208 1.15 1.31 10.32
CA ASN A 208 1.28 -0.09 10.75
C ASN A 208 2.61 -0.33 11.49
N LEU A 209 2.69 0.16 12.73
CA LEU A 209 3.86 0.04 13.61
C LEU A 209 3.63 -1.05 14.65
N SER A 210 4.72 -1.71 15.07
CA SER A 210 4.64 -2.59 16.24
C SER A 210 4.32 -1.77 17.50
N SER A 211 3.62 -2.36 18.46
CA SER A 211 3.27 -1.68 19.72
C SER A 211 4.49 -1.13 20.47
N SER A 212 5.63 -1.84 20.40
CA SER A 212 6.89 -1.35 20.99
C SER A 212 7.46 -0.15 20.25
N GLU A 213 7.36 -0.11 18.92
CA GLU A 213 7.87 0.98 18.09
C GLU A 213 7.02 2.24 18.23
N GLN A 214 5.69 2.09 18.23
CA GLN A 214 4.74 3.16 18.49
C GLN A 214 5.00 3.82 19.87
N LYS A 215 5.18 3.01 20.92
CA LYS A 215 5.52 3.51 22.26
C LYS A 215 6.89 4.20 22.28
N ALA A 216 7.89 3.61 21.64
CA ALA A 216 9.24 4.18 21.61
C ALA A 216 9.28 5.55 20.91
N VAL A 217 8.54 5.73 19.81
CA VAL A 217 8.46 7.03 19.15
C VAL A 217 7.69 8.05 20.00
N ILE A 218 6.60 7.67 20.67
CA ILE A 218 5.88 8.57 21.58
C ILE A 218 6.80 9.04 22.72
N VAL A 219 7.59 8.14 23.32
CA VAL A 219 8.58 8.48 24.35
C VAL A 219 9.67 9.41 23.81
N ALA A 220 10.12 9.22 22.56
CA ALA A 220 11.09 10.11 21.95
C ALA A 220 10.50 11.51 21.70
N LEU A 221 9.27 11.58 21.18
CA LEU A 221 8.58 12.83 20.87
C LEU A 221 8.17 13.61 22.12
N SER A 222 8.03 12.94 23.27
CA SER A 222 7.83 13.59 24.57
C SER A 222 9.08 14.33 25.06
N LYS A 223 10.25 14.08 24.45
CA LYS A 223 11.53 14.68 24.87
C LYS A 223 12.09 15.66 23.85
N THR A 224 11.89 15.40 22.56
CA THR A 224 12.46 16.23 21.49
C THR A 224 11.55 16.27 20.27
N THR A 225 11.60 17.35 19.50
CA THR A 225 11.02 17.42 18.15
C THR A 225 12.04 17.06 17.07
N HIS A 226 13.32 16.83 17.41
CA HIS A 226 14.36 16.55 16.43
C HIS A 226 14.01 15.37 15.48
N PRO A 227 14.26 15.43 14.15
CA PRO A 227 13.89 14.39 13.18
C PRO A 227 14.36 12.98 13.54
N SER A 228 15.50 12.87 14.25
CA SER A 228 16.01 11.59 14.73
C SER A 228 15.08 10.83 15.69
N ALA A 229 14.09 11.49 16.30
CA ALA A 229 13.06 10.82 17.09
C ALA A 229 12.22 9.83 16.26
N PHE A 230 12.06 10.09 14.96
CA PHE A 230 11.32 9.23 14.03
C PHE A 230 12.17 8.15 13.37
N ARG A 231 13.47 8.04 13.69
CA ARG A 231 14.43 7.18 12.97
C ARG A 231 13.94 5.75 12.73
N SER A 232 13.35 5.11 13.75
CA SER A 232 12.79 3.75 13.61
C SER A 232 11.57 3.74 12.70
N VAL A 233 10.60 4.60 12.99
CA VAL A 233 9.34 4.70 12.24
C VAL A 233 9.59 4.98 10.77
N PHE A 234 10.46 5.94 10.45
CA PHE A 234 10.82 6.25 9.07
C PHE A 234 11.48 5.06 8.37
N LYS A 235 12.37 4.33 9.06
CA LYS A 235 12.98 3.12 8.49
C LYS A 235 11.93 2.04 8.19
N THR A 236 10.95 1.85 9.08
CA THR A 236 9.84 0.89 8.89
C THR A 236 8.97 1.29 7.69
N VAL A 237 8.58 2.57 7.61
CA VAL A 237 7.78 3.11 6.51
C VAL A 237 8.53 3.06 5.17
N ASP A 238 9.78 3.53 5.12
CA ASP A 238 10.63 3.48 3.92
C ASP A 238 10.83 2.04 3.44
N SER A 239 11.05 1.11 4.38
CA SER A 239 11.17 -0.31 4.05
C SER A 239 9.87 -0.87 3.47
N SER A 240 8.71 -0.55 4.05
CA SER A 240 7.40 -0.97 3.53
C SER A 240 7.19 -0.45 2.11
N LEU A 241 7.42 0.84 1.90
CA LEU A 241 7.25 1.47 0.59
C LEU A 241 8.17 0.86 -0.47
N ARG A 242 9.45 0.65 -0.16
CA ARG A 242 10.46 0.17 -1.12
C ARG A 242 10.37 -1.32 -1.40
N HIS A 243 10.03 -2.14 -0.41
CA HIS A 243 10.12 -3.60 -0.53
C HIS A 243 8.75 -4.29 -0.68
N GLN A 244 7.65 -3.60 -0.41
CA GLN A 244 6.29 -4.14 -0.54
C GLN A 244 5.49 -3.33 -1.56
N ALA A 245 5.19 -2.07 -1.24
CA ALA A 245 4.27 -1.28 -2.06
C ALA A 245 4.81 -0.99 -3.46
N HIS A 246 6.09 -0.61 -3.59
CA HIS A 246 6.69 -0.29 -4.88
C HIS A 246 6.75 -1.48 -5.84
N PRO A 247 7.27 -2.66 -5.45
CA PRO A 247 7.20 -3.85 -6.31
C PRO A 247 5.78 -4.26 -6.68
N ASN A 248 4.83 -4.17 -5.73
CA ASN A 248 3.43 -4.48 -6.00
C ASN A 248 2.80 -3.50 -6.98
N PHE A 249 3.07 -2.21 -6.83
CA PHE A 249 2.64 -1.16 -7.76
C PHE A 249 3.17 -1.42 -9.17
N VAL A 250 4.47 -1.70 -9.33
CA VAL A 250 5.04 -2.00 -10.65
C VAL A 250 4.38 -3.24 -11.26
N ARG A 251 4.21 -4.32 -10.49
CA ARG A 251 3.54 -5.54 -10.96
C ARG A 251 2.08 -5.30 -11.36
N TRP A 252 1.38 -4.49 -10.57
CA TRP A 252 -0.01 -4.13 -10.85
C TRP A 252 -0.13 -3.28 -12.12
N SER A 253 0.80 -2.33 -12.32
CA SER A 253 0.82 -1.45 -13.50
C SER A 253 1.12 -2.18 -14.81
N ILE A 254 1.75 -3.36 -14.76
CA ILE A 254 1.93 -4.23 -15.95
C ILE A 254 0.58 -4.65 -16.53
N CYS A 255 -0.45 -4.84 -15.70
CA CYS A 255 -1.77 -5.27 -16.13
C CYS A 255 -2.46 -4.16 -16.94
N ASN A 256 -2.56 -4.37 -18.26
CA ASN A 256 -3.17 -3.39 -19.16
C ASN A 256 -4.71 -3.48 -19.18
N GLY A 257 -5.30 -4.63 -18.84
CA GLY A 257 -6.74 -4.84 -18.83
C GLY A 257 -7.34 -4.76 -17.43
N ASN A 258 -8.60 -4.34 -17.33
CA ASN A 258 -9.38 -4.54 -16.10
C ASN A 258 -9.78 -6.03 -15.93
N PRO A 259 -10.26 -6.45 -14.75
CA PRO A 259 -10.61 -7.85 -14.50
C PRO A 259 -11.58 -8.46 -15.52
N ALA A 260 -12.57 -7.69 -15.99
CA ALA A 260 -13.54 -8.14 -16.99
C ALA A 260 -12.87 -8.44 -18.35
N ARG A 261 -12.00 -7.54 -18.84
CA ARG A 261 -11.29 -7.74 -20.11
C ARG A 261 -10.26 -8.86 -20.03
N VAL A 262 -9.57 -9.01 -18.89
CA VAL A 262 -8.64 -10.12 -18.67
C VAL A 262 -9.39 -11.46 -18.63
N PHE A 263 -10.54 -11.52 -17.95
CA PHE A 263 -11.40 -12.70 -17.95
C PHE A 263 -11.85 -13.05 -19.37
N PHE A 264 -12.36 -12.08 -20.12
CA PHE A 264 -12.72 -12.26 -21.53
C PHE A 264 -11.55 -12.79 -22.37
N ALA A 265 -10.35 -12.23 -22.22
CA ALA A 265 -9.16 -12.69 -22.93
C ALA A 265 -8.78 -14.14 -22.57
N ARG A 266 -8.91 -14.53 -21.29
CA ARG A 266 -8.70 -15.93 -20.87
C ARG A 266 -9.72 -16.86 -21.51
N SER A 267 -11.01 -16.51 -21.51
CA SER A 267 -12.06 -17.30 -22.14
C SER A 267 -11.84 -17.43 -23.65
N LEU A 268 -11.45 -16.35 -24.33
CA LEU A 268 -11.10 -16.37 -25.75
C LEU A 268 -9.90 -17.29 -26.03
N GLY A 269 -8.85 -17.21 -25.20
CA GLY A 269 -7.68 -18.07 -25.32
C GLY A 269 -8.04 -19.55 -25.20
N VAL A 270 -8.83 -19.93 -24.18
CA VAL A 270 -9.33 -21.31 -24.01
C VAL A 270 -10.19 -21.74 -25.20
N GLY A 271 -11.09 -20.88 -25.67
CA GLY A 271 -11.95 -21.16 -26.82
C GLY A 271 -11.16 -21.42 -28.10
N LEU A 272 -10.12 -20.62 -28.37
CA LEU A 272 -9.24 -20.81 -29.53
C LEU A 272 -8.42 -22.10 -29.45
N ILE A 273 -7.94 -22.48 -28.25
CA ILE A 273 -7.27 -23.76 -28.04
C ILE A 273 -8.23 -24.91 -28.34
N ALA A 274 -9.43 -24.88 -27.77
CA ALA A 274 -10.44 -25.91 -27.99
C ALA A 274 -10.82 -26.02 -29.48
N ALA A 275 -11.02 -24.89 -30.16
CA ALA A 275 -11.30 -24.86 -31.59
C ALA A 275 -10.13 -25.43 -32.42
N GLY A 276 -8.88 -25.10 -32.07
CA GLY A 276 -7.69 -25.67 -32.70
C GLY A 276 -7.59 -27.19 -32.54
N ILE A 277 -7.87 -27.70 -31.33
CA ILE A 277 -7.91 -29.15 -31.06
C ILE A 277 -9.03 -29.82 -31.87
N VAL A 278 -10.24 -29.25 -31.88
CA VAL A 278 -11.38 -29.79 -32.64
C VAL A 278 -11.08 -29.80 -34.14
N ALA A 279 -10.50 -28.73 -34.68
CA ALA A 279 -10.08 -28.68 -36.08
C ALA A 279 -9.01 -29.73 -36.38
N GLY A 280 -8.02 -29.91 -35.50
CA GLY A 280 -7.02 -30.97 -35.61
C GLY A 280 -7.63 -32.37 -35.62
N LEU A 281 -8.60 -32.63 -34.73
CA LEU A 281 -9.33 -33.89 -34.68
C LEU A 281 -10.12 -34.15 -35.96
N ILE A 282 -10.92 -33.18 -36.42
CA ILE A 282 -11.71 -33.29 -37.66
C ILE A 282 -10.79 -33.59 -38.85
N LEU A 283 -9.70 -32.85 -39.00
CA LEU A 283 -8.74 -33.05 -40.10
C LEU A 283 -7.98 -34.38 -39.99
N THR A 284 -7.76 -34.90 -38.79
CA THR A 284 -7.13 -36.21 -38.58
C THR A 284 -8.05 -37.37 -38.95
N LEU A 285 -9.35 -37.23 -38.66
CA LEU A 285 -10.37 -38.23 -38.96
C LEU A 285 -10.84 -38.18 -40.43
N SER A 286 -10.69 -37.04 -41.09
CA SER A 286 -11.06 -36.86 -42.50
C SER A 286 -10.12 -37.54 -43.49
N ASN A 287 -10.53 -37.55 -44.76
CA ASN A 287 -9.71 -37.94 -45.91
C ASN A 287 -8.66 -36.88 -46.35
N ALA A 288 -8.58 -35.73 -45.67
CA ALA A 288 -7.61 -34.71 -45.99
C ALA A 288 -6.16 -35.20 -45.77
N GLY A 289 -5.25 -34.76 -46.64
CA GLY A 289 -3.82 -35.07 -46.53
C GLY A 289 -3.23 -34.56 -45.21
N ARG A 290 -2.20 -35.26 -44.68
CA ARG A 290 -1.60 -34.98 -43.36
C ARG A 290 -1.16 -33.53 -43.16
N GLY A 291 -0.74 -32.86 -44.23
CA GLY A 291 -0.31 -31.45 -44.21
C GLY A 291 -1.41 -30.47 -43.77
N TYR A 292 -2.68 -30.74 -44.09
CA TYR A 292 -3.79 -29.85 -43.70
C TYR A 292 -3.96 -29.75 -42.19
N ARG A 293 -3.55 -30.78 -41.44
CA ARG A 293 -3.63 -30.79 -39.97
C ARG A 293 -2.76 -29.73 -39.31
N ALA A 294 -1.75 -29.22 -40.02
CA ALA A 294 -0.95 -28.09 -39.57
C ALA A 294 -1.79 -26.81 -39.38
N LEU A 295 -2.98 -26.69 -40.01
CA LEU A 295 -3.89 -25.57 -39.81
C LEU A 295 -4.41 -25.47 -38.35
N ALA A 296 -4.40 -26.58 -37.60
CA ALA A 296 -4.70 -26.57 -36.17
C ALA A 296 -3.72 -25.69 -35.37
N ALA A 297 -2.49 -25.52 -35.86
CA ALA A 297 -1.48 -24.67 -35.23
C ALA A 297 -1.95 -23.23 -35.11
N ILE A 298 -2.75 -22.71 -36.04
CA ILE A 298 -3.23 -21.32 -36.01
C ILE A 298 -4.05 -21.08 -34.74
N GLY A 299 -5.06 -21.94 -34.48
CA GLY A 299 -5.89 -21.84 -33.29
C GLY A 299 -5.09 -22.09 -32.00
N LEU A 300 -4.19 -23.08 -32.02
CA LEU A 300 -3.36 -23.43 -30.86
C LEU A 300 -2.37 -22.32 -30.48
N VAL A 301 -1.62 -21.78 -31.43
CA VAL A 301 -0.64 -20.71 -31.19
C VAL A 301 -1.35 -19.43 -30.73
N LEU A 302 -2.42 -19.01 -31.42
CA LEU A 302 -3.18 -17.83 -31.03
C LEU A 302 -3.86 -18.00 -29.66
N GLY A 303 -4.43 -19.17 -29.39
CA GLY A 303 -5.08 -19.46 -28.13
C GLY A 303 -4.12 -19.53 -26.94
N ILE A 304 -3.00 -20.26 -27.09
CA ILE A 304 -1.99 -20.39 -26.03
C ILE A 304 -1.31 -19.05 -25.75
N SER A 305 -0.91 -18.29 -26.77
CA SER A 305 -0.29 -16.96 -26.57
C SER A 305 -1.24 -16.01 -25.85
N THR A 306 -2.51 -15.96 -26.28
CA THR A 306 -3.55 -15.16 -25.63
C THR A 306 -3.74 -15.58 -24.18
N LEU A 307 -3.80 -16.89 -23.89
CA LEU A 307 -4.01 -17.40 -22.55
C LEU A 307 -2.81 -17.11 -21.62
N VAL A 308 -1.58 -17.31 -22.09
CA VAL A 308 -0.35 -17.02 -21.32
C VAL A 308 -0.25 -15.52 -21.02
N ALA A 309 -0.48 -14.66 -22.00
CA ALA A 309 -0.51 -13.20 -21.80
C ALA A 309 -1.61 -12.80 -20.80
N ALA A 310 -2.82 -13.35 -20.93
CA ALA A 310 -3.95 -13.04 -20.05
C ALA A 310 -3.76 -13.59 -18.63
N TYR A 311 -2.97 -14.66 -18.43
CA TYR A 311 -2.59 -15.12 -17.10
C TYR A 311 -1.73 -14.09 -16.36
N LYS A 312 -0.92 -13.32 -17.09
CA LYS A 312 -0.13 -12.18 -16.59
C LYS A 312 -0.91 -10.87 -16.52
N GLY A 313 -2.22 -10.88 -16.77
CA GLY A 313 -3.07 -9.69 -16.71
C GLY A 313 -3.01 -8.81 -17.95
N MET A 314 -2.48 -9.32 -19.08
CA MET A 314 -2.37 -8.57 -20.33
C MET A 314 -3.37 -9.05 -21.38
N CYS A 315 -4.05 -8.11 -22.01
CA CYS A 315 -4.78 -8.31 -23.26
C CYS A 315 -3.84 -8.01 -24.43
N VAL A 316 -3.72 -8.95 -25.38
CA VAL A 316 -2.86 -8.83 -26.57
C VAL A 316 -3.28 -7.64 -27.46
N VAL A 317 -4.58 -7.38 -27.59
CA VAL A 317 -5.11 -6.26 -28.38
C VAL A 317 -4.67 -4.92 -27.80
N LEU A 318 -4.83 -4.74 -26.48
CA LEU A 318 -4.38 -3.52 -25.79
C LEU A 318 -2.87 -3.35 -25.87
N HIS A 319 -2.14 -4.45 -25.73
CA HIS A 319 -0.70 -4.45 -25.84
C HIS A 319 -0.24 -3.96 -27.21
N GLY A 320 -0.83 -4.46 -28.31
CA GLY A 320 -0.48 -4.02 -29.67
C GLY A 320 -0.76 -2.54 -29.93
N MET A 321 -1.66 -1.92 -29.17
CA MET A 321 -1.93 -0.49 -29.20
C MET A 321 -1.15 0.30 -28.14
N HIS A 322 -0.32 -0.36 -27.34
CA HIS A 322 0.32 0.20 -26.14
C HIS A 322 -0.65 0.97 -25.21
N HIS A 323 -1.87 0.46 -25.12
CA HIS A 323 -2.96 1.03 -24.32
C HIS A 323 -3.14 0.27 -23.02
N ARG A 324 -3.68 0.94 -22.01
CA ARG A 324 -4.28 0.34 -20.82
C ARG A 324 -5.72 0.80 -20.67
N HIS A 325 -6.52 0.04 -19.93
CA HIS A 325 -7.80 0.54 -19.44
C HIS A 325 -7.59 1.68 -18.44
N VAL A 326 -8.42 2.70 -18.61
CA VAL A 326 -8.61 3.77 -17.64
C VAL A 326 -9.20 3.15 -16.37
N ARG A 327 -8.67 3.55 -15.20
CA ARG A 327 -9.08 2.98 -13.92
C ARG A 327 -10.46 3.51 -13.50
N PRO A 328 -11.22 2.79 -12.65
CA PRO A 328 -12.56 3.19 -12.25
C PRO A 328 -12.68 4.64 -11.74
N TRP A 329 -11.76 5.07 -10.88
CA TRP A 329 -11.68 6.44 -10.36
C TRP A 329 -11.23 7.48 -11.40
N GLU A 330 -10.65 7.07 -12.53
CA GLU A 330 -10.29 7.95 -13.66
C GLU A 330 -11.43 8.04 -14.71
N LEU A 331 -12.44 7.16 -14.65
CA LEU A 331 -13.49 7.04 -15.67
C LEU A 331 -14.62 8.07 -15.54
N PHE A 332 -14.94 8.46 -14.30
CA PHE A 332 -16.17 9.21 -13.98
C PHE A 332 -15.93 10.59 -13.38
N VAL A 333 -14.67 10.97 -13.23
CA VAL A 333 -14.30 12.23 -12.61
C VAL A 333 -13.89 13.20 -13.72
N ASP A 334 -14.52 14.37 -13.74
CA ASP A 334 -14.14 15.45 -14.64
C ASP A 334 -12.76 16.00 -14.25
N SER A 335 -12.00 16.53 -15.21
CA SER A 335 -10.58 16.89 -15.01
C SER A 335 -10.33 17.78 -13.79
N GLU A 336 -11.22 18.74 -13.49
CA GLU A 336 -11.09 19.62 -12.31
C GLU A 336 -11.25 18.86 -10.99
N ASN A 337 -12.22 17.94 -10.91
CA ASN A 337 -12.46 17.12 -9.73
C ASN A 337 -11.34 16.09 -9.49
N ILE A 338 -10.66 15.65 -10.55
CA ILE A 338 -9.49 14.76 -10.44
C ILE A 338 -8.34 15.48 -9.72
N GLU A 339 -8.08 16.72 -10.08
CA GLU A 339 -6.99 17.49 -9.48
C GLU A 339 -7.23 17.76 -8.00
N ASP A 340 -8.47 18.04 -7.61
CA ASP A 340 -8.80 18.34 -6.22
C ASP A 340 -8.78 17.10 -5.32
N ALA A 341 -9.34 15.97 -5.77
CA ALA A 341 -9.21 14.69 -5.07
C ALA A 341 -7.74 14.26 -4.93
N GLN A 342 -6.93 14.54 -5.95
CA GLN A 342 -5.49 14.27 -5.91
C GLN A 342 -4.77 15.18 -4.91
N LYS A 343 -5.05 16.49 -4.90
CA LYS A 343 -4.46 17.41 -3.90
C LYS A 343 -4.77 16.94 -2.47
N GLN A 344 -6.01 16.51 -2.21
CA GLN A 344 -6.40 15.97 -0.91
C GLN A 344 -5.64 14.69 -0.54
N SER A 345 -5.37 13.80 -1.51
CA SER A 345 -4.59 12.58 -1.26
C SER A 345 -3.12 12.84 -0.88
N PHE A 346 -2.57 14.01 -1.22
CA PHE A 346 -1.22 14.42 -0.85
C PHE A 346 -1.17 15.30 0.41
N ASP A 347 -2.32 15.71 0.96
CA ASP A 347 -2.34 16.46 2.21
C ASP A 347 -1.86 15.58 3.36
N SER A 348 -0.75 15.94 4.00
CA SER A 348 -0.16 15.20 5.12
C SER A 348 -1.05 15.17 6.36
N PHE A 349 -1.98 16.10 6.55
CA PHE A 349 -2.84 16.17 7.73
C PHE A 349 -4.33 16.16 7.39
N GLY A 350 -4.67 15.66 6.20
CA GLY A 350 -6.04 15.55 5.73
C GLY A 350 -6.87 14.49 6.47
N SER A 351 -8.11 14.33 6.03
CA SER A 351 -9.04 13.32 6.55
C SER A 351 -8.55 11.89 6.31
N LYS A 352 -9.21 10.92 6.95
CA LYS A 352 -8.96 9.48 6.75
C LYS A 352 -8.93 9.12 5.26
N ASN A 353 -7.99 8.25 4.87
CA ASN A 353 -7.88 7.71 3.51
C ASN A 353 -9.06 6.74 3.23
N SER A 354 -10.26 7.26 3.00
CA SER A 354 -11.46 6.48 2.64
C SER A 354 -11.94 6.85 1.25
N TYR A 355 -12.31 5.85 0.46
CA TYR A 355 -12.93 6.04 -0.86
C TYR A 355 -14.24 5.27 -1.05
N GLU A 356 -14.69 4.52 -0.04
CA GLU A 356 -15.84 3.62 -0.18
C GLU A 356 -17.14 4.38 -0.53
N ASP A 357 -17.24 5.62 -0.05
CA ASP A 357 -18.37 6.52 -0.28
C ASP A 357 -18.25 7.31 -1.60
N GLU A 358 -17.17 7.12 -2.36
CA GLU A 358 -16.96 7.85 -3.60
C GLU A 358 -18.03 7.49 -4.66
N PRO A 359 -18.63 8.49 -5.35
CA PRO A 359 -19.72 8.25 -6.30
C PRO A 359 -19.35 7.29 -7.45
N TRP A 360 -18.06 7.22 -7.80
CA TRP A 360 -17.60 6.34 -8.86
C TRP A 360 -17.69 4.85 -8.49
N VAL A 361 -17.62 4.49 -7.21
CA VAL A 361 -17.66 3.09 -6.73
C VAL A 361 -18.98 2.45 -7.14
N VAL A 362 -20.10 3.06 -6.73
CA VAL A 362 -21.45 2.59 -7.05
C VAL A 362 -21.71 2.61 -8.56
N LYS A 363 -21.24 3.64 -9.26
CA LYS A 363 -21.37 3.74 -10.73
C LYS A 363 -20.62 2.63 -11.45
N TYR A 364 -19.41 2.29 -10.99
CA TYR A 364 -18.60 1.24 -11.61
C TYR A 364 -19.14 -0.15 -11.28
N GLU A 365 -19.61 -0.38 -10.05
CA GLU A 365 -20.18 -1.66 -9.64
C GLU A 365 -21.40 -2.03 -10.52
N LYS A 366 -22.35 -1.10 -10.66
CA LYS A 366 -23.58 -1.27 -11.46
C LYS A 366 -23.36 -1.37 -12.97
N ARG A 367 -22.16 -1.09 -13.47
CA ARG A 367 -21.86 -1.10 -14.91
C ARG A 367 -21.81 -2.53 -15.46
N ASN A 368 -22.51 -2.77 -16.57
CA ASN A 368 -22.58 -4.07 -17.25
C ASN A 368 -21.20 -4.62 -17.61
N VAL A 369 -21.00 -5.93 -17.48
CA VAL A 369 -19.71 -6.61 -17.73
C VAL A 369 -19.20 -6.39 -19.15
N VAL A 370 -20.06 -6.48 -20.18
CA VAL A 370 -19.68 -6.22 -21.57
C VAL A 370 -19.14 -4.79 -21.72
N ARG A 371 -19.78 -3.82 -21.08
CA ARG A 371 -19.32 -2.43 -21.10
C ARG A 371 -17.99 -2.25 -20.35
N LYS A 372 -17.72 -3.08 -19.33
CA LYS A 372 -16.41 -3.13 -18.64
C LYS A 372 -15.32 -3.73 -19.54
N VAL A 373 -15.64 -4.73 -20.37
CA VAL A 373 -14.68 -5.32 -21.32
C VAL A 373 -14.19 -4.27 -22.32
N PHE A 374 -15.06 -3.36 -22.75
CA PHE A 374 -14.75 -2.27 -23.69
C PHE A 374 -14.71 -0.89 -22.99
N ASP A 375 -14.18 -0.84 -21.77
CA ASP A 375 -13.95 0.42 -21.06
C ASP A 375 -12.99 1.33 -21.84
N ARG A 376 -13.03 2.63 -21.50
CA ARG A 376 -12.12 3.63 -22.09
C ARG A 376 -10.68 3.19 -21.87
N GLU A 377 -9.87 3.39 -22.89
CA GLU A 377 -8.45 3.07 -22.89
C GLU A 377 -7.61 4.33 -23.09
N VAL A 378 -6.38 4.29 -22.59
CA VAL A 378 -5.42 5.39 -22.65
C VAL A 378 -4.04 4.84 -22.97
N TRP A 379 -3.27 5.61 -23.75
CA TRP A 379 -1.90 5.27 -24.10
C TRP A 379 -0.98 5.23 -22.88
N ILE A 380 -0.15 4.19 -22.79
CA ILE A 380 0.88 4.05 -21.77
C ILE A 380 2.07 4.92 -22.19
N GLN A 381 2.30 6.03 -21.49
CA GLN A 381 3.37 6.96 -21.85
C GLN A 381 4.76 6.42 -21.46
N GLU A 382 4.85 5.77 -20.30
CA GLU A 382 6.10 5.24 -19.73
C GLU A 382 6.76 4.16 -20.61
N PRO A 383 7.93 4.43 -21.23
CA PRO A 383 8.60 3.47 -22.10
C PRO A 383 9.09 2.22 -21.36
N ALA A 384 9.56 2.34 -20.12
CA ALA A 384 10.06 1.18 -19.38
C ALA A 384 8.95 0.16 -19.09
N LEU A 385 7.72 0.63 -18.84
CA LEU A 385 6.56 -0.23 -18.66
C LEU A 385 6.19 -0.95 -19.96
N ARG A 386 6.26 -0.26 -21.11
CA ARG A 386 6.03 -0.89 -22.43
C ARG A 386 7.04 -2.00 -22.70
N GLN A 387 8.32 -1.76 -22.43
CA GLN A 387 9.37 -2.79 -22.59
C GLN A 387 9.12 -4.05 -21.76
N ILE A 388 8.61 -3.90 -20.53
CA ILE A 388 8.22 -5.05 -19.70
C ILE A 388 7.05 -5.80 -20.34
N GLN A 389 6.04 -5.09 -20.86
CA GLN A 389 4.91 -5.71 -21.56
C GLN A 389 5.35 -6.42 -22.85
N ASP A 390 6.23 -5.81 -23.64
CA ASP A 390 6.82 -6.40 -24.85
C ASP A 390 7.54 -7.72 -24.51
N THR A 391 8.31 -7.73 -23.42
CA THR A 391 9.01 -8.93 -22.96
C THR A 391 8.02 -10.06 -22.60
N ILE A 392 6.95 -9.74 -21.87
CA ILE A 392 5.93 -10.73 -21.51
C ILE A 392 5.20 -11.23 -22.76
N PHE A 393 4.92 -10.36 -23.73
CA PHE A 393 4.30 -10.74 -24.98
C PHE A 393 5.18 -11.69 -25.80
N VAL A 394 6.47 -11.37 -25.97
CA VAL A 394 7.42 -12.25 -26.65
C VAL A 394 7.53 -13.60 -25.95
N GLN A 395 7.60 -13.63 -24.61
CA GLN A 395 7.58 -14.87 -23.84
C GLN A 395 6.31 -15.69 -24.09
N ALA A 396 5.14 -15.04 -24.17
CA ALA A 396 3.88 -15.71 -24.48
C ALA A 396 3.87 -16.29 -25.90
N ILE A 397 4.41 -15.58 -26.88
CA ILE A 397 4.55 -16.07 -28.26
C ILE A 397 5.51 -17.27 -28.31
N LEU A 398 6.69 -17.18 -27.70
CA LEU A 398 7.66 -18.29 -27.67
C LEU A 398 7.07 -19.54 -27.01
N ALA A 399 6.39 -19.38 -25.86
CA ALA A 399 5.70 -20.48 -25.20
C ALA A 399 4.61 -21.10 -26.10
N SER A 400 3.84 -20.26 -26.82
CA SER A 400 2.78 -20.72 -27.70
C SER A 400 3.28 -21.46 -28.93
N VAL A 401 4.40 -21.03 -29.54
CA VAL A 401 5.02 -21.70 -30.67
C VAL A 401 5.57 -23.06 -30.24
N LEU A 402 6.22 -23.14 -29.08
CA LEU A 402 6.72 -24.39 -28.54
C LEU A 402 5.58 -25.38 -28.24
N LEU A 403 4.62 -24.98 -27.41
CA LEU A 403 3.54 -25.87 -26.97
C LEU A 403 2.56 -26.19 -28.10
N GLY A 404 2.15 -25.19 -28.87
CA GLY A 404 1.28 -25.36 -30.03
C GLY A 404 1.95 -26.17 -31.13
N GLY A 405 3.25 -26.00 -31.33
CA GLY A 405 4.05 -26.80 -32.27
C GLY A 405 4.11 -28.27 -31.88
N ILE A 406 4.33 -28.59 -30.60
CA ILE A 406 4.30 -29.97 -30.10
C ILE A 406 2.94 -30.62 -30.36
N VAL A 407 1.84 -29.96 -29.98
CA VAL A 407 0.49 -30.51 -30.18
C VAL A 407 0.17 -30.68 -31.67
N THR A 408 0.57 -29.73 -32.51
CA THR A 408 0.39 -29.84 -33.96
C THR A 408 1.19 -30.98 -34.56
N ALA A 409 2.44 -31.17 -34.12
CA ALA A 409 3.30 -32.26 -34.58
C ALA A 409 2.67 -33.63 -34.27
N ILE A 410 2.03 -33.77 -33.10
CA ILE A 410 1.25 -34.97 -32.75
C ILE A 410 0.15 -35.21 -33.78
N PHE A 411 -0.69 -34.21 -34.08
CA PHE A 411 -1.76 -34.35 -35.09
C PHE A 411 -1.24 -34.71 -36.48
N VAL A 412 -0.11 -34.15 -36.90
CA VAL A 412 0.50 -34.45 -38.20
C VAL A 412 1.07 -35.88 -38.24
N ALA A 413 1.61 -36.38 -37.13
CA ALA A 413 2.23 -37.70 -37.03
C ALA A 413 1.21 -38.85 -36.95
N VAL A 414 0.04 -38.63 -36.35
CA VAL A 414 -1.01 -39.66 -36.19
C VAL A 414 -1.49 -40.17 -37.57
N PRO A 415 -1.70 -41.48 -37.80
CA PRO A 415 -2.28 -41.97 -39.05
C PRO A 415 -3.70 -41.42 -39.31
N GLY A 416 -4.11 -41.35 -40.58
CA GLY A 416 -5.47 -40.89 -40.92
C GLY A 416 -6.54 -41.90 -40.52
N GLY A 417 -7.69 -41.40 -40.05
CA GLY A 417 -8.84 -42.22 -39.72
C GLY A 417 -9.67 -42.66 -40.94
N HIS A 418 -9.69 -41.82 -41.99
CA HIS A 418 -10.42 -42.08 -43.25
C HIS A 418 -11.93 -42.30 -43.06
N PHE A 419 -12.55 -41.58 -42.13
CA PHE A 419 -13.97 -41.75 -41.79
C PHE A 419 -14.93 -41.01 -42.73
N PHE A 420 -14.51 -39.88 -43.31
CA PHE A 420 -15.31 -39.07 -44.23
C PHE A 420 -14.43 -38.19 -45.13
#